data_AF-A0A7G7YDV8-F1
#
_entry.id   AF-A0A7G7YDV8-F1
#
_cell.length_a   1.000
_cell.length_b   1.000
_cell.length_c   1.000
_cell.angle_alpha   90.00
_cell.angle_beta   90.00
_cell.angle_gamma   90.00
#
_symmetry.space_group_name_H-M   'P 1'
#
loop_
_entity.id
_entity.type
_entity.pdbx_description
1 polymer ?
#
loop_
_entity_poly.entity_id
_entity_poly.type
_entity_poly.pdbx_seq_one_letter_code
_entity_poly.pdbx_strand_id
1 'polypeptide(L)'
;MPNLVHSLDASNIYLLVEALAHDYQSFPLYTIHDCFASLPNNMGELEDRIKTAFIKMYLEKPYLLQLEEFILKDLSNIKGLEIVDNKIIVEGVDSGLIFPTIPKNFLVKENDSLFETGLRASRYFIS
;
A
#
# COMPACT_ATOMS: atom_id res chain seq x y z
N MET A 1 12.18 6.25 -1.20
CA MET A 1 11.06 5.91 -2.10
C MET A 1 11.13 4.47 -2.63
N PRO A 2 12.22 3.96 -3.24
CA PRO A 2 12.24 2.61 -3.82
C PRO A 2 11.90 1.50 -2.80
N ASN A 3 12.50 1.55 -1.61
CA ASN A 3 12.24 0.56 -0.56
C ASN A 3 10.77 0.53 -0.10
N LEU A 4 10.11 1.71 -0.10
CA LEU A 4 8.70 1.80 0.27
C LEU A 4 7.83 1.08 -0.75
N VAL A 5 8.06 1.37 -2.04
CA VAL A 5 7.31 0.72 -3.13
C VAL A 5 7.55 -0.79 -3.13
N HIS A 6 8.81 -1.23 -2.99
CA HIS A 6 9.11 -2.66 -2.90
C HIS A 6 8.49 -3.34 -1.67
N SER A 7 8.35 -2.64 -0.55
CA SER A 7 7.65 -3.18 0.61
C SER A 7 6.14 -3.34 0.36
N LEU A 8 5.55 -2.48 -0.47
CA LEU A 8 4.16 -2.58 -0.89
C LEU A 8 3.96 -3.72 -1.90
N ASP A 9 4.89 -3.91 -2.84
CA ASP A 9 4.87 -5.06 -3.75
C ASP A 9 4.87 -6.38 -2.95
N ALA A 10 5.78 -6.49 -1.97
CA ALA A 10 5.85 -7.64 -1.07
C ALA A 10 4.59 -7.82 -0.23
N SER A 11 3.99 -6.73 0.25
CA SER A 11 2.74 -6.75 1.03
C SER A 11 1.56 -7.23 0.18
N ASN A 12 1.50 -6.84 -1.10
CA ASN A 12 0.48 -7.32 -2.03
C ASN A 12 0.59 -8.83 -2.26
N ILE A 13 1.82 -9.33 -2.45
CA ILE A 13 2.08 -10.77 -2.57
C ILE A 13 1.66 -11.50 -1.28
N TYR A 14 1.98 -10.95 -0.11
CA TYR A 14 1.61 -11.54 1.17
C TYR A 14 0.08 -11.68 1.32
N LEU A 15 -0.67 -10.61 0.99
CA LEU A 15 -2.14 -10.64 1.03
C LEU A 15 -2.73 -11.65 0.04
N LEU A 16 -2.12 -11.80 -1.13
CA LEU A 16 -2.51 -12.81 -2.12
C LEU A 16 -2.26 -14.23 -1.59
N VAL A 17 -1.08 -14.48 -1.00
CA VAL A 17 -0.73 -15.77 -0.40
C VAL A 17 -1.67 -16.11 0.76
N GLU A 18 -1.96 -15.15 1.63
CA GLU A 18 -2.92 -15.32 2.74
C GLU A 18 -4.30 -15.71 2.21
N ALA A 19 -4.78 -15.04 1.15
CA ALA A 19 -6.06 -15.37 0.52
C ALA A 19 -6.09 -16.77 -0.12
N LEU A 20 -4.94 -17.34 -0.45
CA LEU A 20 -4.78 -18.66 -1.09
C LEU A 20 -4.33 -19.76 -0.13
N ALA A 21 -4.05 -19.43 1.14
CA ALA A 21 -3.46 -20.35 2.10
C ALA A 21 -4.31 -21.63 2.32
N HIS A 22 -5.63 -21.53 2.22
CA HIS A 22 -6.53 -22.68 2.35
C HIS A 22 -6.66 -23.52 1.08
N ASP A 23 -6.30 -22.97 -0.08
CA ASP A 23 -6.48 -23.57 -1.40
C ASP A 23 -5.13 -24.01 -2.04
N TYR A 24 -4.02 -24.00 -1.28
CA TYR A 24 -2.67 -24.13 -1.86
C TYR A 24 -2.43 -25.41 -2.68
N GLN A 25 -3.15 -26.50 -2.39
CA GLN A 25 -3.04 -27.77 -3.13
C GLN A 25 -3.72 -27.71 -4.50
N SER A 26 -4.84 -27.00 -4.61
CA SER A 26 -5.60 -26.82 -5.86
C SER A 26 -5.20 -25.56 -6.61
N PHE A 27 -4.52 -24.63 -5.94
CA PHE A 27 -4.13 -23.33 -6.47
C PHE A 27 -2.65 -23.05 -6.23
N PRO A 28 -1.74 -23.68 -7.00
CA PRO A 28 -0.32 -23.38 -6.87
C PRO A 28 -0.05 -21.95 -7.35
N LEU A 29 0.59 -21.14 -6.51
CA LEU A 29 1.02 -19.80 -6.83
C LEU A 29 2.54 -19.77 -6.93
N TYR A 30 3.03 -19.21 -8.03
CA TYR A 30 4.44 -18.89 -8.24
C TYR A 30 4.54 -17.38 -8.46
N THR A 31 5.54 -16.76 -7.86
CA THR A 31 5.75 -15.32 -8.00
C THR A 31 7.23 -14.97 -8.02
N ILE A 32 7.59 -13.99 -8.85
CA ILE A 32 8.89 -13.34 -8.87
C ILE A 32 8.59 -11.84 -8.83
N HIS A 33 8.67 -11.25 -7.64
CA HIS A 33 8.25 -9.87 -7.41
C HIS A 33 6.80 -9.63 -7.92
N ASP A 34 6.62 -8.73 -8.89
CA ASP A 34 5.34 -8.35 -9.49
C ASP A 34 4.86 -9.31 -10.61
N CYS A 35 5.62 -10.36 -10.92
CA CYS A 35 5.21 -11.40 -11.85
C CYS A 35 4.51 -12.54 -11.11
N PHE A 36 3.34 -12.96 -11.60
CA PHE A 36 2.50 -14.01 -10.99
C PHE A 36 2.23 -15.12 -11.99
N ALA A 37 2.23 -16.37 -11.52
CA ALA A 37 1.92 -17.54 -12.32
C ALA A 37 1.16 -18.61 -11.52
N SER A 38 0.29 -19.35 -12.21
CA SER A 38 -0.42 -20.53 -11.70
C SER A 38 -0.67 -21.51 -12.85
N LEU A 39 -1.51 -22.52 -12.62
CA LEU A 39 -1.99 -23.42 -13.67
C LEU A 39 -2.91 -22.66 -14.64
N PRO A 40 -2.98 -23.03 -15.93
CA PRO A 40 -3.80 -22.33 -16.93
C PRO A 40 -5.29 -22.20 -16.56
N ASN A 41 -5.86 -23.21 -15.90
CA ASN A 41 -7.24 -23.22 -15.44
C ASN A 41 -7.51 -22.23 -14.29
N ASN A 42 -6.46 -21.74 -13.61
CA ASN A 42 -6.54 -20.84 -12.46
C ASN A 42 -6.28 -19.38 -12.85
N MET A 43 -5.87 -19.09 -14.09
CA MET A 43 -5.39 -17.74 -14.46
C MET A 43 -6.44 -16.63 -14.32
N GLY A 44 -7.70 -16.91 -14.63
CA GLY A 44 -8.78 -15.93 -14.46
C GLY A 44 -9.01 -15.60 -12.97
N GLU A 45 -9.05 -16.62 -12.13
CA GLU A 45 -9.18 -16.42 -10.68
C GLU A 45 -7.93 -15.78 -10.06
N LEU A 46 -6.73 -16.09 -10.59
CA LEU A 46 -5.49 -15.46 -10.17
C LEU A 46 -5.53 -13.95 -10.42
N GLU A 47 -5.96 -13.53 -11.60
CA GLU A 47 -6.14 -12.12 -11.95
C GLU A 47 -7.08 -11.41 -10.98
N ASP A 48 -8.24 -12.00 -10.69
CA ASP A 48 -9.23 -11.44 -9.78
C ASP A 48 -8.71 -11.33 -8.34
N ARG A 49 -7.96 -12.33 -7.88
CA ARG A 49 -7.36 -12.35 -6.54
C ARG A 49 -6.23 -11.32 -6.41
N ILE A 50 -5.38 -11.14 -7.43
CA ILE A 50 -4.34 -10.11 -7.43
C ILE A 50 -4.96 -8.70 -7.37
N LYS A 51 -5.97 -8.42 -8.20
CA LYS A 51 -6.71 -7.15 -8.17
C LYS A 51 -7.33 -6.90 -6.80
N THR A 52 -7.90 -7.93 -6.20
CA THR A 52 -8.53 -7.83 -4.87
C THR A 52 -7.49 -7.54 -3.78
N ALA A 53 -6.33 -8.19 -3.80
CA ALA A 53 -5.23 -7.91 -2.86
C ALA A 53 -4.75 -6.45 -2.99
N PHE A 54 -4.63 -5.94 -4.22
CA PHE A 54 -4.26 -4.56 -4.50
C PHE A 54 -5.30 -3.58 -3.95
N ILE A 55 -6.59 -3.80 -4.23
CA ILE A 55 -7.70 -2.98 -3.72
C ILE A 55 -7.70 -2.93 -2.20
N LYS A 56 -7.58 -4.09 -1.54
CA LYS A 56 -7.52 -4.17 -0.07
C LYS A 56 -6.36 -3.37 0.51
N MET A 57 -5.20 -3.41 -0.15
CA MET A 57 -4.01 -2.72 0.32
C MET A 57 -4.11 -1.20 0.16
N TYR A 58 -4.61 -0.73 -0.99
CA TYR A 58 -4.55 0.69 -1.36
C TYR A 58 -5.84 1.48 -1.12
N LEU A 59 -7.02 0.85 -1.17
CA LEU A 59 -8.32 1.53 -1.07
C LEU A 59 -9.03 1.28 0.25
N GLU A 60 -8.96 0.06 0.80
CA GLU A 60 -9.67 -0.27 2.05
C GLU A 60 -8.91 0.22 3.30
N LYS A 61 -7.58 0.30 3.23
CA LYS A 61 -6.75 0.82 4.31
C LYS A 61 -6.19 2.18 3.90
N PRO A 62 -6.34 3.23 4.73
CA PRO A 62 -5.75 4.54 4.45
C PRO A 62 -4.24 4.48 4.72
N TYR A 63 -3.50 3.75 3.90
CA TYR A 63 -2.09 3.44 4.11
C TYR A 63 -1.24 4.70 4.30
N LEU A 64 -1.47 5.74 3.50
CA LEU A 64 -0.72 6.99 3.63
C LEU A 64 -0.95 7.67 4.98
N LEU A 65 -2.17 7.62 5.53
CA LEU A 65 -2.47 8.14 6.86
C LEU A 65 -1.79 7.30 7.94
N GLN A 66 -1.82 5.97 7.81
CA GLN A 66 -1.12 5.08 8.76
C GLN A 66 0.40 5.29 8.73
N LEU A 67 0.98 5.51 7.54
CA LEU A 67 2.39 5.81 7.38
C LEU A 67 2.75 7.17 8.00
N GLU A 68 1.93 8.20 7.77
CA GLU A 68 2.08 9.52 8.39
C GLU A 68 2.03 9.42 9.93
N GLU A 69 1.01 8.76 10.48
CA GLU A 69 0.86 8.52 11.92
C GLU A 69 2.06 7.77 12.50
N PHE A 70 2.55 6.73 11.80
CA PHE A 70 3.72 5.96 12.21
C PHE A 70 4.98 6.83 12.26
N ILE A 71 5.24 7.62 11.21
CA ILE A 71 6.41 8.51 11.15
C ILE A 71 6.35 9.57 12.25
N LEU A 72 5.19 10.22 12.44
CA LEU A 72 5.01 11.25 13.48
C LEU A 72 5.21 10.67 14.89
N LYS A 73 4.71 9.46 15.13
CA LYS A 73 4.92 8.74 16.40
C LYS A 73 6.38 8.39 16.62
N ASP A 74 7.09 7.91 15.60
CA ASP A 74 8.52 7.59 15.73
C ASP A 74 9.35 8.85 16.00
N LEU A 75 9.05 9.95 15.30
CA LEU A 75 9.73 11.24 15.51
C LEU A 75 9.47 11.84 16.89
N SER A 76 8.25 11.73 17.43
CA SER A 76 7.92 12.28 18.76
C SER A 76 8.63 11.57 19.91
N ASN A 77 9.16 10.36 19.68
CA ASN A 77 9.96 9.62 20.66
C ASN A 77 11.46 10.01 20.65
N ILE A 78 11.90 10.84 19.71
CA ILE A 78 13.29 11.29 19.61
C ILE A 78 13.49 12.51 20.52
N LYS A 79 14.44 12.41 21.45
CA LYS A 79 14.80 13.54 22.33
C LYS A 79 15.37 14.71 21.50
N GLY A 80 14.95 15.93 21.83
CA GLY A 80 15.37 17.15 21.13
C GLY A 80 14.56 17.45 19.86
N LEU A 81 13.51 16.67 19.58
CA LEU A 81 12.51 16.97 18.55
C LEU A 81 11.16 17.31 19.19
N GLU A 82 10.52 18.37 18.70
CA GLU A 82 9.15 18.73 19.04
C GLU A 82 8.34 18.90 17.76
N ILE A 83 7.08 18.45 17.78
CA ILE A 83 6.16 18.59 16.65
C ILE A 83 5.09 19.61 17.06
N VAL A 84 5.10 20.77 16.39
CA VAL A 84 4.15 21.88 16.62
C VAL A 84 3.55 22.31 15.28
N ASP A 85 2.23 22.26 15.13
CA ASP A 85 1.51 22.69 13.91
C ASP A 85 2.09 22.11 12.59
N ASN A 86 2.35 20.80 12.55
CA ASN A 86 3.02 20.09 11.43
C ASN A 86 4.44 20.59 11.11
N LYS A 87 5.10 21.28 12.04
CA LYS A 87 6.52 21.62 11.95
C LYS A 87 7.30 20.78 12.93
N ILE A 88 8.41 20.22 12.46
CA ILE A 88 9.41 19.57 13.28
C ILE A 88 10.39 20.65 13.71
N ILE A 89 10.42 20.92 15.01
CA ILE A 89 11.37 21.81 15.67
C ILE A 89 12.49 20.94 16.22
N VAL A 90 13.73 21.29 15.89
CA VAL A 90 14.94 20.61 16.38
C VAL A 90 15.62 21.55 17.36
N GLU A 91 15.91 21.07 18.57
CA GLU A 91 16.63 21.84 19.59
C GLU A 91 18.00 22.30 19.03
N GLY A 92 18.23 23.62 18.99
CA GLY A 92 19.46 24.22 18.48
C GLY A 92 19.48 24.51 16.97
N VAL A 93 18.35 24.36 16.25
CA VAL A 93 18.22 24.75 14.84
C VAL A 93 17.09 25.77 14.68
N ASP A 94 17.43 27.00 14.25
CA ASP A 94 16.47 28.11 14.14
C ASP A 94 15.41 27.92 13.03
N SER A 95 15.65 27.03 12.07
CA SER A 95 14.71 26.72 10.99
C SER A 95 13.95 25.43 11.28
N GLY A 96 12.67 25.54 11.63
CA GLY A 96 11.77 24.39 11.69
C GLY A 96 11.61 23.74 10.31
N LEU A 97 11.56 22.41 10.26
CA LEU A 97 11.26 21.65 9.05
C LEU A 97 9.74 21.48 8.93
N ILE A 98 9.20 21.65 7.72
CA ILE A 98 7.77 21.44 7.47
C ILE A 98 7.56 19.95 7.19
N PHE A 99 6.71 19.29 7.98
CA PHE A 99 6.27 17.94 7.66
C PHE A 99 5.24 18.01 6.53
N PRO A 100 5.43 17.26 5.42
CA PRO A 100 4.51 17.29 4.31
C PRO A 100 3.17 16.68 4.71
N THR A 101 2.07 17.39 4.42
CA THR A 101 0.72 16.84 4.60
C THR A 101 0.30 16.02 3.38
N ILE A 102 -0.47 14.96 3.59
CA ILE A 102 -1.07 14.17 2.51
C ILE A 102 -1.91 15.08 1.59
N PRO A 103 -1.74 15.03 0.26
CA PRO A 103 -2.54 15.85 -0.64
C PRO A 103 -4.02 15.49 -0.54
N LYS A 104 -4.89 16.51 -0.45
CA LYS A 104 -6.34 16.33 -0.22
C LYS A 104 -7.02 15.36 -1.19
N ASN A 105 -6.53 15.28 -2.42
CA ASN A 105 -7.07 14.42 -3.48
C ASN A 105 -7.01 12.92 -3.12
N PHE A 106 -6.06 12.51 -2.26
CA PHE A 106 -5.92 11.14 -1.74
C PHE A 106 -6.84 10.84 -0.56
N LEU A 107 -7.58 11.84 -0.06
CA LEU A 107 -8.55 11.68 1.03
C LEU A 107 -10.01 11.63 0.53
N VAL A 108 -10.23 11.77 -0.77
CA VAL A 108 -11.56 11.84 -1.39
C VAL A 108 -12.03 10.43 -1.79
N LYS A 109 -12.96 9.86 -1.02
CA LYS A 109 -13.50 8.49 -1.25
C LYS A 109 -14.17 8.27 -2.60
N GLU A 110 -14.67 9.32 -3.25
CA GLU A 110 -15.31 9.21 -4.56
C GLU A 110 -14.30 8.77 -5.64
N ASN A 111 -13.02 9.13 -5.49
CA ASN A 111 -11.95 8.68 -6.37
C ASN A 111 -11.70 7.18 -6.21
N ASP A 112 -11.85 6.64 -5.00
CA ASP A 112 -11.61 5.23 -4.69
C ASP A 112 -12.59 4.32 -5.43
N SER A 113 -13.87 4.69 -5.49
CA SER A 113 -14.91 3.92 -6.18
C SER A 113 -14.69 3.86 -7.70
N LEU A 114 -14.34 5.00 -8.31
CA LEU A 114 -14.02 5.05 -9.74
C LEU A 114 -12.77 4.22 -10.05
N PHE A 115 -11.75 4.33 -9.21
CA PHE A 115 -10.50 3.60 -9.35
C PHE A 115 -10.71 2.09 -9.17
N GLU A 116 -11.46 1.68 -8.15
CA GLU A 116 -11.80 0.27 -7.93
C GLU A 116 -12.53 -0.32 -9.14
N THR A 117 -13.54 0.39 -9.65
CA THR A 117 -14.30 -0.03 -10.83
C THR A 117 -13.39 -0.18 -12.05
N GLY A 118 -12.51 0.80 -12.28
CA GLY A 118 -11.54 0.77 -13.37
C GLY A 118 -10.54 -0.38 -13.25
N LEU A 119 -10.05 -0.65 -12.04
CA LEU A 119 -9.08 -1.70 -11.78
C LEU A 119 -9.69 -3.09 -11.96
N ARG A 120 -10.92 -3.31 -11.46
CA ARG A 120 -11.67 -4.56 -11.67
C ARG A 120 -11.91 -4.81 -13.16
N ALA A 121 -12.30 -3.78 -13.91
CA ALA A 121 -12.56 -3.86 -15.34
C ALA A 121 -11.29 -3.97 -16.21
N SER A 122 -10.11 -3.62 -15.67
CA SER A 122 -8.87 -3.59 -16.44
C SER A 122 -8.38 -4.98 -16.77
N ARG A 123 -8.28 -5.29 -18.07
CA ARG A 123 -7.67 -6.53 -18.57
C ARG A 123 -6.14 -6.50 -18.54
N TYR A 124 -5.55 -5.31 -18.55
CA TYR A 124 -4.10 -5.06 -18.64
C TYR A 124 -3.47 -4.70 -17.30
N PHE A 125 -4.16 -4.99 -16.19
CA PHE A 125 -3.63 -4.66 -14.87
C PHE A 125 -2.38 -5.48 -14.54
N ILE A 126 -2.33 -6.74 -15.00
CA ILE A 126 -1.22 -7.68 -14.81
C ILE A 126 -0.79 -8.37 -16.12
N SER A 127 -1.26 -7.88 -17.28
CA SER A 127 -1.00 -8.48 -18.59
C SER A 127 -0.39 -7.51 -19.59
#